data_AF-A0A2V2B2V4-F1
#
_entry.id   AF-A0A2V2B2V4-F1
#
_cell.length_a   1.000
_cell.length_b   1.000
_cell.length_c   1.000
_cell.angle_alpha   90.00
_cell.angle_beta   90.00
_cell.angle_gamma   90.00
#
_symmetry.space_group_name_H-M   'P 1'
#
loop_
_entity.id
_entity.type
_entity.pdbx_description
1 polymer ?
#
loop_
_entity_poly.entity_id
_entity_poly.type
_entity_poly.pdbx_seq_one_letter_code
_entity_poly.pdbx_strand_id
1 'polypeptide(L)'
;MTISLGERLTLAPARQTAIEPAETCSGLISSGTATDRALSVDGRPELTVRDIRWRNGERDVRMHLPDVLPEMPRALAKLHDRRRAGVYRTDDGRTWMTAWSVLPGDGDWPKWRRPTGVGELGALCGADRLRVVHDHGVVEIGSKEALLGDPGRTRRQLCALLDDDVEAAPAVLYAVTRLVPVLRHIGWL
;
A
#
# COMPACT_ATOMS: atom_id res chain seq x y z
N MET A 1 1.07 5.32 -17.40
CA MET A 1 1.75 4.08 -17.81
C MET A 1 1.22 2.92 -16.98
N THR A 2 1.10 1.73 -17.55
CA THR A 2 0.79 0.49 -16.81
C THR A 2 2.07 -0.05 -16.18
N ILE A 3 2.00 -0.44 -14.91
CA ILE A 3 3.13 -0.95 -14.12
C ILE A 3 2.94 -2.45 -13.91
N SER A 4 3.93 -3.28 -14.28
CA SER A 4 3.91 -4.70 -13.94
C SER A 4 4.49 -4.91 -12.54
N LEU A 5 3.74 -5.60 -11.67
CA LEU A 5 4.12 -5.96 -10.31
C LEU A 5 4.54 -7.44 -10.20
N GLY A 6 5.07 -7.99 -11.29
CA GLY A 6 5.39 -9.41 -11.45
C GLY A 6 4.39 -10.12 -12.35
N GLU A 7 4.58 -11.44 -12.48
CA GLU A 7 3.72 -12.27 -13.33
C GLU A 7 2.26 -12.13 -12.90
N ARG A 8 1.40 -11.82 -13.88
CA ARG A 8 -0.07 -11.77 -13.75
C ARG A 8 -0.63 -10.66 -12.86
N LEU A 9 0.18 -9.67 -12.46
CA LEU A 9 -0.25 -8.56 -11.61
C LEU A 9 0.18 -7.22 -12.20
N THR A 10 -0.77 -6.33 -12.48
CA THR A 10 -0.47 -5.00 -13.04
C THR A 10 -1.26 -3.89 -12.37
N LEU A 11 -0.67 -2.70 -12.28
CA LEU A 11 -1.36 -1.44 -11.95
C LEU A 11 -1.57 -0.62 -13.21
N ALA A 12 -2.82 -0.24 -13.48
CA ALA A 12 -3.19 0.63 -14.59
C ALA A 12 -2.72 2.09 -14.37
N PRO A 13 -2.75 2.93 -15.43
CA PRO A 13 -2.55 4.37 -15.30
C PRO A 13 -3.50 5.01 -14.28
N ALA A 14 -3.08 6.15 -13.72
CA ALA A 14 -3.84 6.87 -12.71
C ALA A 14 -5.13 7.43 -13.28
N ARG A 15 -6.16 7.44 -12.45
CA ARG A 15 -7.36 8.26 -12.63
C ARG A 15 -7.59 9.08 -11.38
N GLN A 16 -7.90 10.36 -11.54
CA GLN A 16 -8.16 11.22 -10.40
C GLN A 16 -9.66 11.29 -10.11
N THR A 17 -10.00 11.27 -8.83
CA THR A 17 -11.37 11.35 -8.33
C THR A 17 -11.41 12.30 -7.13
N ALA A 18 -12.43 13.16 -7.06
CA ALA A 18 -12.67 13.95 -5.85
C ALA A 18 -13.16 13.04 -4.72
N ILE A 19 -12.68 13.28 -3.50
CA ILE A 19 -13.10 12.55 -2.30
C ILE A 19 -13.94 13.48 -1.43
N GLU A 20 -15.20 13.08 -1.23
CA GLU A 20 -16.11 13.70 -0.28
C GLU A 20 -15.57 13.63 1.16
N PRO A 21 -16.05 14.50 2.08
CA PRO A 21 -15.61 14.51 3.46
C PRO A 21 -15.67 13.12 4.12
N ALA A 22 -14.53 12.65 4.61
CA ALA A 22 -14.39 11.36 5.29
C ALA A 22 -13.28 11.41 6.34
N GLU A 23 -13.24 10.38 7.20
CA GLU A 23 -12.24 10.25 8.25
C GLU A 23 -10.84 9.95 7.67
N THR A 24 -9.85 10.76 8.04
CA THR A 24 -8.42 10.63 7.70
C THR A 24 -7.69 9.66 8.64
N CYS A 25 -6.37 9.49 8.50
CA CYS A 25 -5.61 8.56 9.35
C CYS A 25 -5.52 9.05 10.81
N SER A 26 -5.62 10.36 11.06
CA SER A 26 -5.68 10.93 12.40
C SER A 26 -7.06 10.90 13.06
N GLY A 27 -8.10 10.47 12.33
CA GLY A 27 -9.49 10.51 12.80
C GLY A 27 -10.22 11.83 12.52
N LEU A 28 -9.56 12.80 11.88
CA LEU A 28 -10.19 14.07 11.49
C LEU A 28 -11.00 13.90 10.20
N ILE A 29 -12.11 14.63 10.07
CA ILE A 29 -12.88 14.69 8.84
C ILE A 29 -12.21 15.67 7.87
N SER A 30 -11.93 15.22 6.65
CA SER A 30 -11.41 16.06 5.57
C SER A 30 -11.92 15.57 4.21
N SER A 31 -11.95 16.44 3.21
CA SER A 31 -12.11 16.06 1.81
C SER A 31 -10.74 16.00 1.13
N GLY A 32 -10.66 15.44 -0.08
CA GLY A 32 -9.38 15.27 -0.74
C GLY A 32 -9.47 14.95 -2.23
N THR A 33 -8.32 14.57 -2.79
CA THR A 33 -8.22 14.06 -4.15
C THR A 33 -7.59 12.68 -4.08
N ALA A 34 -8.28 11.70 -4.64
CA ALA A 34 -7.78 10.35 -4.83
C ALA A 34 -7.12 10.23 -6.19
N THR A 35 -6.00 9.51 -6.20
CA THR A 35 -5.41 8.92 -7.40
C THR A 35 -5.67 7.42 -7.33
N ASP A 36 -6.58 6.96 -8.18
CA ASP A 36 -7.00 5.58 -8.28
C ASP A 36 -6.20 4.85 -9.36
N ARG A 37 -5.73 3.66 -9.04
CA ARG A 37 -5.10 2.74 -9.98
C ARG A 37 -5.81 1.40 -9.90
N ALA A 38 -6.32 0.93 -11.04
CA ALA A 38 -6.86 -0.41 -11.14
C ALA A 38 -5.71 -1.41 -11.00
N LEU A 39 -5.86 -2.37 -10.08
CA LEU A 39 -4.97 -3.50 -9.90
C LEU A 39 -5.64 -4.71 -10.54
N SER A 40 -5.06 -5.19 -11.63
CA SER A 40 -5.58 -6.32 -12.39
C SER A 40 -4.78 -7.57 -12.08
N VAL A 41 -5.49 -8.66 -11.81
CA VAL A 41 -4.93 -10.02 -11.71
C VAL A 41 -5.53 -10.86 -12.83
N ASP A 42 -4.71 -11.58 -13.59
CA ASP A 42 -5.19 -12.31 -14.78
C ASP A 42 -6.38 -13.25 -14.46
N GLY A 43 -7.50 -12.98 -15.15
CA GLY A 43 -8.73 -13.76 -15.03
C GLY A 43 -9.54 -13.48 -13.75
N ARG A 44 -9.23 -12.41 -13.01
CA ARG A 44 -9.93 -12.02 -11.78
C ARG A 44 -10.55 -10.63 -11.90
N PRO A 45 -11.57 -10.32 -11.07
CA PRO A 45 -12.07 -8.95 -10.94
C PRO A 45 -10.97 -7.95 -10.58
N GLU A 46 -11.09 -6.73 -11.11
CA GLU A 46 -10.17 -5.64 -10.80
C GLU A 46 -10.38 -5.13 -9.38
N LEU A 47 -9.27 -4.82 -8.70
CA LEU A 47 -9.26 -4.11 -7.42
C LEU A 47 -8.82 -2.67 -7.64
N THR A 48 -9.10 -1.76 -6.71
CA THR A 48 -8.57 -0.39 -6.78
C THR A 48 -7.57 -0.14 -5.67
N VAL A 49 -6.38 0.34 -6.03
CA VAL A 49 -5.46 0.97 -5.09
C VAL A 49 -5.67 2.47 -5.17
N ARG A 50 -6.13 3.05 -4.06
CA ARG A 50 -6.49 4.47 -3.94
C ARG A 50 -5.46 5.16 -3.06
N ASP A 51 -4.77 6.16 -3.63
CA ASP A 51 -3.84 7.05 -2.92
C ASP A 51 -4.52 8.42 -2.75
N ILE A 52 -4.82 8.80 -1.51
CA ILE A 52 -5.61 10.00 -1.20
C ILE A 52 -4.69 11.06 -0.63
N ARG A 53 -4.72 12.25 -1.22
CA ARG A 53 -4.20 13.47 -0.61
C ARG A 53 -5.36 14.26 -0.02
N TRP A 54 -5.34 14.44 1.28
CA TRP A 54 -6.38 15.16 2.02
C TRP A 54 -6.08 16.65 2.10
N ARG A 55 -7.12 17.47 2.20
CA ARG A 55 -6.98 18.93 2.36
C ARG A 55 -6.34 19.33 3.68
N ASN A 56 -6.41 18.48 4.70
CA ASN A 56 -5.71 18.71 5.97
C ASN A 56 -4.20 18.39 5.91
N GLY A 57 -3.68 18.01 4.74
CA GLY A 57 -2.26 17.69 4.53
C GLY A 57 -1.89 16.23 4.73
N GLU A 58 -2.81 15.40 5.25
CA GLU A 58 -2.56 13.97 5.35
C GLU A 58 -2.57 13.28 3.98
N ARG A 59 -1.91 12.13 3.90
CA ARG A 59 -1.96 11.25 2.74
C ARG A 59 -2.03 9.79 3.19
N ASP A 60 -2.91 9.01 2.58
CA ASP A 60 -2.98 7.57 2.83
C ASP A 60 -3.30 6.76 1.58
N VAL A 61 -2.81 5.52 1.58
CA VAL A 61 -3.08 4.54 0.52
C VAL A 61 -3.92 3.40 1.09
N ARG A 62 -4.93 2.99 0.33
CA ARG A 62 -5.84 1.90 0.71
C ARG A 62 -6.39 1.11 -0.47
N MET A 63 -6.90 -0.09 -0.19
CA MET A 63 -7.68 -0.85 -1.15
C MET A 63 -9.12 -0.36 -1.14
N HIS A 64 -9.60 0.08 -2.29
CA HIS A 64 -11.00 0.46 -2.49
C HIS A 64 -11.68 -0.58 -3.39
N LEU A 65 -12.95 -0.83 -3.12
CA LEU A 65 -13.83 -1.68 -3.90
C LEU A 65 -14.95 -0.79 -4.45
N PRO A 66 -15.36 -0.98 -5.71
CA PRO A 66 -16.50 -0.24 -6.27
C PRO A 66 -17.81 -0.64 -5.57
N ASP A 67 -18.82 0.22 -5.67
CA ASP A 67 -20.13 0.02 -5.00
C ASP A 67 -20.89 -1.22 -5.50
N VAL A 68 -20.66 -1.62 -6.75
CA VAL A 68 -21.20 -2.84 -7.35
C VAL A 68 -20.09 -3.86 -7.49
N LEU A 69 -20.14 -4.91 -6.68
CA LEU A 69 -19.11 -5.94 -6.63
C LEU A 69 -19.56 -7.23 -7.33
N PRO A 70 -18.70 -7.88 -8.13
CA PRO A 70 -18.83 -9.31 -8.33
C PRO A 70 -18.63 -10.05 -7.00
N GLU A 71 -18.95 -11.35 -6.96
CA GLU A 71 -18.66 -12.15 -5.77
C GLU A 71 -17.17 -12.07 -5.41
N MET A 72 -16.86 -11.56 -4.22
CA MET A 72 -15.49 -11.28 -3.77
C MET A 72 -15.07 -12.23 -2.65
N PRO A 73 -13.84 -12.78 -2.68
CA PRO A 73 -13.28 -13.51 -1.56
C PRO A 73 -13.33 -12.70 -0.27
N ARG A 74 -13.76 -13.35 0.81
CA ARG A 74 -14.01 -12.72 2.13
C ARG A 74 -12.82 -11.91 2.65
N ALA A 75 -11.59 -12.39 2.42
CA ALA A 75 -10.37 -11.69 2.82
C ALA A 75 -10.23 -10.30 2.16
N LEU A 76 -10.56 -10.18 0.87
CA LEU A 76 -10.52 -8.90 0.13
C LEU A 76 -11.65 -7.98 0.57
N ALA A 77 -12.88 -8.51 0.69
CA ALA A 77 -14.01 -7.75 1.20
C ALA A 77 -13.73 -7.16 2.60
N LYS A 78 -13.04 -7.91 3.46
CA LYS A 78 -12.61 -7.42 4.78
C LYS A 78 -11.47 -6.42 4.73
N LEU A 79 -10.59 -6.49 3.73
CA LEU A 79 -9.48 -5.55 3.58
C LEU A 79 -9.93 -4.17 3.08
N HIS A 80 -11.05 -4.11 2.36
CA HIS A 80 -11.60 -2.88 1.78
C HIS A 80 -11.67 -1.71 2.77
N ASP A 81 -11.06 -0.58 2.41
CA ASP A 81 -10.90 0.66 3.16
C ASP A 81 -10.33 0.49 4.59
N ARG A 82 -9.74 -0.68 4.87
CA ARG A 82 -9.03 -1.03 6.10
C ARG A 82 -7.53 -1.16 5.82
N ARG A 83 -6.75 -1.19 6.91
CA ARG A 83 -5.28 -1.29 6.88
C ARG A 83 -4.65 -0.26 5.93
N ARG A 84 -5.16 0.97 6.03
CA ARG A 84 -4.64 2.17 5.38
C ARG A 84 -3.16 2.32 5.71
N ALA A 85 -2.38 2.80 4.75
CA ALA A 85 -0.98 3.11 4.94
C ALA A 85 -0.79 4.61 4.80
N GLY A 86 -0.46 5.28 5.91
CA GLY A 86 -0.11 6.69 5.89
C GLY A 86 1.20 6.93 5.14
N VAL A 87 1.22 8.01 4.35
CA VAL A 87 2.40 8.53 3.66
C VAL A 87 2.77 9.84 4.36
N TYR A 88 4.00 9.92 4.82
CA TYR A 88 4.46 10.98 5.72
C TYR A 88 5.65 11.70 5.11
N ARG A 89 5.91 12.91 5.58
CA ARG A 89 7.14 13.64 5.33
C ARG A 89 7.95 13.79 6.60
N THR A 90 9.26 13.67 6.49
CA THR A 90 10.22 14.07 7.52
C THR A 90 10.45 15.57 7.47
N ASP A 91 11.06 16.12 8.52
CA ASP A 91 11.40 17.55 8.60
C ASP A 91 12.41 17.99 7.54
N ASP A 92 13.28 17.07 7.09
CA ASP A 92 14.21 17.27 5.98
C ASP A 92 13.57 17.07 4.59
N GLY A 93 12.25 16.91 4.53
CA GLY A 93 11.46 16.91 3.29
C GLY A 93 11.31 15.55 2.61
N ARG A 94 11.94 14.47 3.11
CA ARG A 94 11.83 13.14 2.51
C ARG A 94 10.46 12.52 2.78
N THR A 95 9.89 11.88 1.76
CA THR A 95 8.62 11.15 1.88
C THR A 95 8.87 9.70 2.26
N TRP A 96 8.05 9.16 3.16
CA TRP A 96 8.16 7.77 3.61
C TRP A 96 6.81 7.12 3.91
N MET A 97 6.79 5.80 3.86
CA MET A 97 5.64 4.97 4.25
C MET A 97 6.10 3.75 5.04
N THR A 98 5.31 3.27 6.00
CA THR A 98 5.64 2.00 6.69
C THR A 98 5.59 0.83 5.72
N ALA A 99 6.54 -0.10 5.82
CA ALA A 99 6.59 -1.31 4.99
C ALA A 99 6.03 -2.52 5.76
N TRP A 100 4.80 -2.38 6.26
CA TRP A 100 4.08 -3.48 6.92
C TRP A 100 3.33 -4.33 5.91
N SER A 101 3.25 -5.63 6.16
CA SER A 101 2.41 -6.53 5.39
C SER A 101 1.06 -6.78 6.05
N VAL A 102 0.09 -7.21 5.26
CA VAL A 102 -1.20 -7.69 5.76
C VAL A 102 -1.36 -9.15 5.39
N LEU A 103 -1.66 -9.99 6.38
CA LEU A 103 -2.07 -11.38 6.15
C LEU A 103 -3.46 -11.60 6.74
N PRO A 104 -4.34 -12.36 6.05
CA PRO A 104 -5.58 -12.82 6.65
C PRO A 104 -5.27 -13.72 7.85
N GLY A 105 -5.97 -13.48 8.96
CA GLY A 105 -5.94 -14.32 10.16
C GLY A 105 -7.26 -15.08 10.33
N ASP A 106 -7.65 -15.33 11.58
CA ASP A 106 -8.85 -16.11 11.90
C ASP A 106 -10.11 -15.52 11.23
N GLY A 107 -10.81 -16.38 10.49
CA GLY A 107 -11.97 -15.99 9.70
C GLY A 107 -11.69 -14.93 8.64
N ASP A 108 -10.46 -14.84 8.11
CA ASP A 108 -10.01 -13.90 7.08
C ASP A 108 -9.90 -12.43 7.52
N TRP A 109 -9.83 -12.16 8.83
CA TRP A 109 -9.62 -10.80 9.30
C TRP A 109 -8.19 -10.31 8.95
N PRO A 110 -8.02 -9.13 8.32
CA PRO A 110 -6.70 -8.64 7.96
C PRO A 110 -5.88 -8.30 9.22
N LYS A 111 -4.80 -9.02 9.46
CA LYS A 111 -3.87 -8.79 10.58
C LYS A 111 -2.57 -8.15 10.07
N TRP A 112 -2.08 -7.16 10.81
CA TRP A 112 -0.76 -6.58 10.52
C TRP A 112 0.34 -7.61 10.76
N ARG A 113 1.24 -7.74 9.79
CA ARG A 113 2.55 -8.38 9.95
C ARG A 113 3.61 -7.30 9.83
N ARG A 114 4.49 -7.23 10.82
CA ARG A 114 5.55 -6.22 10.93
C ARG A 114 6.88 -6.93 10.71
N PRO A 115 7.29 -7.15 9.44
CA PRO A 115 8.55 -7.81 9.16
C PRO A 115 9.68 -7.05 9.84
N THR A 116 10.64 -7.80 10.36
CA THR A 116 11.77 -7.30 11.13
C THR A 116 12.99 -7.01 10.26
N GLY A 117 12.97 -7.47 9.00
CA GLY A 117 14.01 -7.24 8.00
C GLY A 117 13.51 -7.41 6.57
N VAL A 118 14.27 -6.89 5.61
CA VAL A 118 13.92 -6.93 4.17
C VAL A 118 13.80 -8.37 3.65
N GLY A 119 14.59 -9.32 4.18
CA GLY A 119 14.46 -10.74 3.83
C GLY A 119 13.10 -11.32 4.21
N GLU A 120 12.59 -11.02 5.41
CA GLU A 120 11.25 -11.46 5.85
C GLU A 120 10.16 -10.79 5.00
N LEU A 121 10.31 -9.49 4.70
CA LEU A 121 9.40 -8.78 3.79
C LEU A 121 9.39 -9.43 2.39
N GLY A 122 10.56 -9.83 1.89
CA GLY A 122 10.72 -10.53 0.62
C GLY A 122 10.08 -11.92 0.61
N ALA A 123 10.15 -12.66 1.72
CA ALA A 123 9.44 -13.93 1.86
C ALA A 123 7.92 -13.75 1.79
N LEU A 124 7.40 -12.69 2.41
CA LEU A 124 5.96 -12.38 2.41
C LEU A 124 5.46 -11.90 1.03
N CYS A 125 6.21 -11.00 0.38
CA CYS A 125 5.75 -10.27 -0.81
C CYS A 125 6.33 -10.83 -2.12
N GLY A 126 7.38 -11.65 -2.05
CA GLY A 126 8.19 -12.11 -3.19
C GLY A 126 9.37 -11.18 -3.46
N ALA A 127 10.58 -11.75 -3.52
CA ALA A 127 11.82 -10.98 -3.73
C ALA A 127 11.81 -10.18 -5.04
N ASP A 128 11.37 -10.78 -6.15
CA ASP A 128 11.29 -10.09 -7.45
C ASP A 128 10.36 -8.88 -7.42
N ARG A 129 9.31 -8.95 -6.60
CA ARG A 129 8.35 -7.84 -6.45
C ARG A 129 8.96 -6.71 -5.64
N LEU A 130 9.85 -6.98 -4.69
CA LEU A 130 10.61 -5.93 -3.99
C LEU A 130 11.51 -5.16 -4.95
N ARG A 131 12.15 -5.83 -5.91
CA ARG A 131 12.90 -5.17 -6.99
C ARG A 131 12.00 -4.22 -7.80
N VAL A 132 10.81 -4.68 -8.18
CA VAL A 132 9.85 -3.82 -8.90
C VAL A 132 9.48 -2.57 -8.11
N VAL A 133 9.35 -2.66 -6.77
CA VAL A 133 9.05 -1.47 -5.96
C VAL A 133 10.17 -0.43 -6.09
N HIS A 134 11.44 -0.88 -6.11
CA HIS A 134 12.57 0.02 -6.35
C HIS A 134 12.54 0.67 -7.73
N ASP A 135 12.23 -0.11 -8.77
CA ASP A 135 12.11 0.40 -10.14
C ASP A 135 11.00 1.45 -10.31
N HIS A 136 10.09 1.54 -9.34
CA HIS A 136 8.93 2.45 -9.35
C HIS A 136 8.91 3.40 -8.15
N GLY A 137 10.09 3.85 -7.73
CA GLY A 137 10.23 5.03 -6.86
C GLY A 137 10.29 4.75 -5.37
N VAL A 138 10.46 3.49 -4.94
CA VAL A 138 10.99 3.24 -3.59
C VAL A 138 12.49 3.32 -3.61
N VAL A 139 13.04 4.35 -2.98
CA VAL A 139 14.48 4.62 -2.94
C VAL A 139 15.18 3.56 -2.08
N GLU A 140 14.66 3.34 -0.87
CA GLU A 140 15.27 2.45 0.11
C GLU A 140 14.22 1.84 1.03
N ILE A 141 14.41 0.60 1.46
CA ILE A 141 13.61 -0.08 2.49
C ILE A 141 14.52 -0.50 3.63
N GLY A 142 14.19 -0.09 4.84
CA GLY A 142 15.05 -0.28 6.01
C GLY A 142 14.28 0.00 7.30
N SER A 143 14.96 -0.15 8.44
CA SER A 143 14.36 0.21 9.72
C SER A 143 14.17 1.73 9.82
N LYS A 144 13.17 2.17 10.58
CA LYS A 144 13.00 3.60 10.88
C LYS A 144 14.22 4.23 11.54
N GLU A 145 14.94 3.47 12.37
CA GLU A 145 16.20 3.90 12.98
C GLU A 145 17.24 4.26 11.91
N ALA A 146 17.44 3.35 10.94
CA ALA A 146 18.46 3.53 9.91
C ALA A 146 18.08 4.64 8.91
N LEU A 147 16.81 4.68 8.49
CA LEU A 147 16.38 5.59 7.43
C LEU A 147 15.94 6.96 7.92
N LEU A 148 15.30 7.01 9.10
CA LEU A 148 14.66 8.22 9.63
C LEU A 148 15.35 8.73 10.91
N GLY A 149 16.34 8.01 11.44
CA GLY A 149 16.96 8.34 12.73
C GLY A 149 16.00 8.19 13.92
N ASP A 150 14.90 7.46 13.79
CA ASP A 150 13.88 7.29 14.85
C ASP A 150 14.48 6.53 16.05
N PRO A 151 14.61 7.13 17.25
CA PRO A 151 15.11 6.44 18.43
C PRO A 151 13.99 5.71 19.21
N GLY A 152 12.74 5.85 18.78
CA GLY A 152 11.55 5.48 19.51
C GLY A 152 11.31 3.98 19.63
N ARG A 153 10.16 3.62 20.21
CA ARG A 153 9.74 2.22 20.39
C ARG A 153 9.51 1.49 19.06
N THR A 154 9.25 2.23 17.98
CA THR A 154 9.00 1.70 16.64
C THR A 154 10.22 1.68 15.74
N ARG A 155 11.39 2.06 16.24
CA ARG A 155 12.62 2.21 15.46
C ARG A 155 13.02 1.01 14.59
N ARG A 156 12.72 -0.21 15.05
CA ARG A 156 13.00 -1.46 14.33
C ARG A 156 11.97 -1.83 13.26
N GLN A 157 10.86 -1.11 13.18
CA GLN A 157 9.86 -1.37 12.14
C GLN A 157 10.41 -0.92 10.79
N LEU A 158 10.08 -1.67 9.74
CA LEU A 158 10.47 -1.29 8.40
C LEU A 158 9.62 -0.12 7.88
N CYS A 159 10.30 0.80 7.20
CA CYS A 159 9.72 1.83 6.35
C CYS A 159 10.44 1.84 5.00
N ALA A 160 9.83 2.54 4.05
CA ALA A 160 10.42 2.83 2.77
C ALA A 160 10.50 4.34 2.56
N LEU A 161 11.64 4.81 2.05
CA LEU A 161 11.77 6.16 1.49
C LEU A 161 11.23 6.14 0.07
N LEU A 162 10.44 7.16 -0.27
CA LEU A 162 9.76 7.29 -1.55
C LEU A 162 10.35 8.47 -2.32
N ASP A 163 10.55 8.27 -3.61
CA ASP A 163 10.88 9.33 -4.55
C ASP A 163 9.61 10.16 -4.81
N ASP A 164 9.68 11.46 -4.52
CA ASP A 164 8.55 12.38 -4.67
C ASP A 164 8.22 12.65 -6.14
N ASP A 165 9.18 12.45 -7.06
CA ASP A 165 8.98 12.62 -8.49
C ASP A 165 8.23 11.41 -9.11
N VAL A 166 8.16 10.29 -8.38
CA VAL A 166 7.47 9.08 -8.81
C VAL A 166 6.13 8.96 -8.10
N GLU A 167 5.11 9.57 -8.69
CA GLU A 167 3.74 9.64 -8.15
C GLU A 167 3.17 8.25 -7.76
N ALA A 168 3.53 7.19 -8.48
CA ALA A 168 3.03 5.83 -8.26
C ALA A 168 3.68 5.09 -7.08
N ALA A 169 4.79 5.59 -6.52
CA ALA A 169 5.59 4.86 -5.52
C ALA A 169 4.78 4.38 -4.30
N PRO A 170 3.90 5.20 -3.67
CA PRO A 170 3.10 4.73 -2.54
C PRO A 170 2.10 3.64 -2.92
N ALA A 171 1.47 3.75 -4.09
CA ALA A 171 0.51 2.76 -4.59
C ALA A 171 1.19 1.42 -4.90
N VAL A 172 2.38 1.46 -5.52
CA VAL A 172 3.18 0.26 -5.82
C VAL A 172 3.61 -0.43 -4.53
N LEU A 173 4.17 0.32 -3.58
CA LEU A 173 4.57 -0.25 -2.29
C LEU A 173 3.38 -0.82 -1.53
N TYR A 174 2.23 -0.12 -1.52
CA TYR A 174 1.01 -0.63 -0.88
C TYR A 174 0.53 -1.93 -1.52
N ALA A 175 0.46 -2.00 -2.85
CA ALA A 175 0.05 -3.20 -3.56
C ALA A 175 0.96 -4.39 -3.22
N VAL A 176 2.28 -4.20 -3.26
CA VAL A 176 3.24 -5.27 -2.98
C VAL A 176 3.20 -5.71 -1.51
N THR A 177 3.06 -4.79 -0.57
CA THR A 177 3.17 -5.14 0.86
C THR A 177 1.84 -5.55 1.48
N ARG A 178 0.71 -4.96 1.08
CA ARG A 178 -0.61 -5.24 1.66
C ARG A 178 -1.47 -6.16 0.80
N LEU A 179 -1.41 -6.05 -0.53
CA LEU A 179 -2.31 -6.82 -1.41
C LEU A 179 -1.70 -8.15 -1.84
N VAL A 180 -0.45 -8.18 -2.29
CA VAL A 180 0.19 -9.44 -2.74
C VAL A 180 0.10 -10.56 -1.70
N PRO A 181 0.37 -10.36 -0.40
CA PRO A 181 0.28 -11.46 0.56
C PRO A 181 -1.17 -11.96 0.74
N VAL A 182 -2.17 -11.08 0.62
CA VAL A 182 -3.60 -11.44 0.66
C VAL A 182 -4.02 -12.16 -0.60
N LEU A 183 -3.58 -11.69 -1.78
CA LEU A 183 -3.86 -12.32 -3.07
C LEU A 183 -3.26 -13.74 -3.15
N ARG A 184 -2.06 -13.94 -2.61
CA ARG A 184 -1.46 -15.27 -2.45
C ARG A 184 -2.25 -16.17 -1.52
N HIS A 185 -2.67 -15.63 -0.37
CA HIS A 185 -3.45 -16.38 0.60
C HIS A 185 -4.75 -16.94 0.01
N ILE A 186 -5.43 -16.18 -0.86
CA ILE A 186 -6.68 -16.60 -1.51
C ILE A 186 -6.47 -17.37 -2.83
N GLY A 187 -5.22 -17.66 -3.23
CA GLY A 187 -4.90 -18.39 -4.46
C GLY A 187 -5.17 -17.60 -5.76
N TRP A 188 -5.11 -16.27 -5.70
CA TRP A 188 -5.17 -15.42 -6.90
C TRP A 188 -3.80 -15.17 -7.52
N LEU A 189 -2.73 -15.30 -6.73
CA LEU A 189 -1.31 -15.28 -7.13
C LEU A 189 -0.61 -16.51 -6.54
#